data_AF-A0A7W4V508-F1
#
_entry.id   AF-A0A7W4V508-F1
#
_cell.length_a   1.000
_cell.length_b   1.000
_cell.length_c   1.000
_cell.angle_alpha   90.00
_cell.angle_beta   90.00
_cell.angle_gamma   90.00
#
_symmetry.space_group_name_H-M   'P 1'
#
loop_
_entity.id
_entity.type
_entity.pdbx_description
1 polymer ?
#
loop_
_entity_poly.entity_id
_entity_poly.type
_entity_poly.pdbx_seq_one_letter_code
_entity_poly.pdbx_strand_id
1 'polypeptide(L)' 'MRDLASVLTRHAGETEVTLKLHKGSTAKVFEVPHPVRVTADLFGDLKGLLGPNCLG' A
#
# COMPACT_ATOMS: atom_id res chain seq x y z
N MET A 1 -9.90 1.97 13.98
CA MET A 1 -10.08 2.45 12.59
C MET A 1 -8.89 1.94 11.80
N ARG A 2 -9.08 1.24 10.67
CA ARG A 2 -7.98 0.60 9.94
C ARG A 2 -7.53 1.56 8.83
N ASP A 3 -6.29 2.00 8.87
CA ASP A 3 -5.71 2.92 7.88
C ASP A 3 -4.47 2.30 7.22
N LEU A 4 -3.96 2.97 6.18
CA LEU A 4 -2.84 2.45 5.39
C LEU A 4 -1.57 2.33 6.22
N ALA A 5 -1.27 3.33 7.06
CA ALA A 5 -0.07 3.36 7.88
C ALA A 5 -0.02 2.19 8.88
N SER A 6 -1.16 1.87 9.50
CA SER A 6 -1.30 0.72 10.40
C SER A 6 -1.09 -0.60 9.67
N VAL A 7 -1.63 -0.75 8.46
CA VAL A 7 -1.42 -1.96 7.63
C VAL A 7 0.05 -2.12 7.24
N LEU A 8 0.69 -1.06 6.75
CA LEU A 8 2.11 -1.13 6.34
C LEU A 8 3.02 -1.45 7.55
N THR A 9 2.78 -0.82 8.70
CA THR A 9 3.53 -1.10 9.93
C THR A 9 3.37 -2.55 10.38
N ARG A 10 2.16 -3.11 10.30
CA ARG A 10 1.90 -4.51 10.65
C ARG A 10 2.70 -5.50 9.79
N HIS A 11 2.90 -5.13 8.53
CA HIS A 11 3.61 -5.95 7.55
C HIS A 11 5.04 -5.47 7.34
N ALA A 12 5.69 -4.86 8.33
CA ALA A 12 7.06 -4.33 8.20
C ALA A 12 8.06 -5.38 7.67
N GLY A 13 9.01 -4.91 6.83
CA GLY A 13 10.03 -5.74 6.20
C GLY A 13 11.07 -4.90 5.45
N GLU A 14 11.63 -5.46 4.38
CA GLU A 14 12.75 -4.87 3.66
C GLU A 14 12.38 -4.30 2.28
N THR A 15 11.16 -4.56 1.79
CA THR A 15 10.73 -4.11 0.46
C THR A 15 10.18 -2.70 0.53
N GLU A 16 10.83 -1.77 -0.14
CA GLU A 16 10.31 -0.40 -0.30
C GLU A 16 9.03 -0.38 -1.14
N VAL A 17 8.16 0.57 -0.83
CA VAL A 17 6.89 0.76 -1.52
C VAL A 17 6.65 2.23 -1.84
N THR A 18 5.98 2.46 -2.95
CA THR A 18 5.54 3.79 -3.37
C THR A 18 4.02 3.85 -3.39
N LEU A 19 3.46 4.99 -2.99
CA LEU A 19 2.04 5.26 -3.10
C LEU A 19 1.75 6.02 -4.39
N LYS A 20 0.87 5.47 -5.24
CA LYS A 20 0.36 6.16 -6.44
C LYS A 20 -1.03 6.70 -6.15
N LEU A 21 -1.18 8.02 -6.14
CA LEU A 21 -2.48 8.68 -6.04
C LEU A 21 -3.00 9.02 -7.45
N HIS A 22 -4.11 8.41 -7.84
CA HIS A 22 -4.76 8.66 -9.12
C HIS A 22 -5.87 9.72 -8.98
N LYS A 23 -5.85 10.73 -9.85
CA LYS A 23 -6.93 11.73 -9.99
C LYS A 23 -7.18 11.98 -11.48
N GLY A 24 -8.30 11.46 -11.98
CA GLY A 24 -8.62 11.51 -13.42
C GLY A 24 -7.54 10.82 -14.24
N SER A 25 -6.94 11.55 -15.19
CA SER A 25 -5.82 11.07 -16.01
C SER A 25 -4.44 11.27 -15.39
N THR A 26 -4.35 11.87 -14.20
CA THR A 26 -3.08 12.17 -13.53
C THR A 26 -2.78 11.17 -12.42
N ALA A 27 -1.51 10.81 -12.28
CA ALA A 27 -1.01 10.01 -11.17
C ALA A 27 0.16 10.74 -10.51
N LYS A 28 0.12 10.84 -9.18
CA LYS A 28 1.23 11.37 -8.38
C LYS A 28 1.81 10.25 -7.52
N VAL A 29 3.11 10.05 -7.63
CA VAL A 29 3.83 9.01 -6.88
C VAL A 29 4.49 9.66 -5.66
N PHE A 30 4.38 8.99 -4.52
CA PHE A 30 5.02 9.35 -3.26
C PHE A 30 5.83 8.18 -2.75
N GLU A 31 7.02 8.47 -2.24
CA GLU A 31 7.77 7.52 -1.43
C GLU A 31 7.08 7.33 -0.08
N VAL A 32 7.10 6.11 0.44
CA VAL A 32 6.49 5.79 1.73
C VAL A 32 7.58 5.26 2.65
N PRO A 33 7.81 5.89 3.82
CA PRO A 33 8.88 5.48 4.74
C PRO A 33 8.46 4.27 5.61
N HIS A 34 7.80 3.28 5.01
CA HIS A 34 7.32 2.08 5.68
C HIS A 34 7.59 0.87 4.77
N PRO A 35 8.83 0.34 4.77
CA PRO A 35 9.14 -0.86 4.01
C PRO A 35 8.38 -2.06 4.58
N VAL A 36 7.98 -2.96 3.70
CA VAL A 36 7.09 -4.08 4.02
C VAL A 36 7.67 -5.42 3.61
N ARG A 37 7.18 -6.50 4.21
CA ARG A 37 7.39 -7.86 3.78
C ARG A 37 6.24 -8.27 2.86
N VAL A 38 6.58 -8.58 1.62
CA VAL A 38 5.60 -8.98 0.61
C VAL A 38 5.04 -10.38 0.95
N THR A 39 3.76 -10.44 1.31
CA THR A 39 3.05 -11.67 1.69
C THR A 39 1.63 -11.66 1.14
N ALA A 40 0.99 -12.84 0.98
CA ALA A 40 -0.40 -12.92 0.54
C ALA A 40 -1.36 -12.14 1.46
N ASP A 41 -1.11 -12.13 2.77
CA ASP A 41 -1.91 -11.39 3.76
C ASP A 41 -1.84 -9.88 3.53
N LEU A 42 -0.65 -9.33 3.19
CA LEU A 42 -0.50 -7.92 2.82
C LEU A 42 -1.36 -7.57 1.60
N PHE A 43 -1.35 -8.40 0.56
CA PHE A 43 -2.20 -8.19 -0.62
C PHE A 43 -3.69 -8.17 -0.25
N GLY A 44 -4.12 -9.08 0.63
CA GLY A 44 -5.49 -9.14 1.13
C GLY A 44 -5.90 -7.88 1.89
N ASP A 45 -5.07 -7.44 2.85
CA ASP A 45 -5.31 -6.24 3.65
C ASP A 45 -5.35 -4.97 2.77
N LEU A 46 -4.42 -4.83 1.82
CA LEU A 46 -4.37 -3.66 0.92
C LEU A 46 -5.56 -3.61 -0.04
N LYS A 47 -5.98 -4.74 -0.61
CA LYS A 47 -7.18 -4.80 -1.46
C LYS A 47 -8.45 -4.53 -0.68
N GLY A 48 -8.54 -5.01 0.57
CA GLY A 48 -9.66 -4.72 1.46
C GLY A 48 -9.77 -3.24 1.83
N LEU A 49 -8.63 -2.55 1.97
CA LEU A 49 -8.58 -1.14 2.34
C LEU A 49 -8.73 -0.17 1.16
N LEU A 50 -8.04 -0.44 0.05
CA LEU A 50 -7.91 0.48 -1.09
C LEU A 50 -8.74 0.04 -2.32
N GLY A 51 -9.37 -1.13 -2.26
CA GLY A 51 -10.10 -1.74 -3.37
C GLY A 51 -9.26 -2.71 -4.21
N PRO A 52 -9.90 -3.54 -5.04
CA PRO A 52 -9.25 -4.68 -5.72
C PRO A 52 -8.17 -4.29 -6.74
N ASN A 53 -8.23 -3.06 -7.28
CA ASN A 53 -7.33 -2.57 -8.33
C ASN A 53 -6.19 -1.67 -7.79
N CYS A 54 -5.94 -1.70 -6.47
CA CYS A 54 -4.94 -0.82 -5.85
C CYS A 54 -3.49 -1.26 -6.09
N LEU A 55 -3.27 -2.47 -6.59
CA LEU A 55 -1.96 -3.07 -6.82
C LEU A 55 -1.81 -3.35 -8.32
N GLY A 56 -0.78 -2.75 -8.92
CA GLY A 56 -0.50 -2.80 -10.36
C GLY A 56 0.88 -2.26 -10.72
#